data_AF-A0A267E3I9-F1
#
_entry.id   AF-A0A267E3I9-F1
#
_cell.length_a   1.000
_cell.length_b   1.000
_cell.length_c   1.000
_cell.angle_alpha   90.00
_cell.angle_beta   90.00
_cell.angle_gamma   90.00
#
_symmetry.space_group_name_H-M   'P 1'
#
loop_
_entity.id
_entity.type
_entity.pdbx_description
1 polymer ?
#
loop_
_entity_poly.entity_id
_entity_poly.type
_entity_poly.pdbx_seq_one_letter_code
_entity_poly.pdbx_strand_id
1 'polypeptide(L)'
;MSSSDVIYVLPARLRAPCDRLRNKSMSCRPVLGSWVYSGLLLNTTLSSSPFNMADFEPLAGWDVARATARRVETYYDCCPEPYISINYSLVLDKKRKGKDGKGKGRPRGEEDDD
;
A
#
# COMPACT_ATOMS: atom_id res chain seq x y z
N MET A 1 -6.36 -6.48 -32.57
CA MET A 1 -5.01 -6.51 -31.98
C MET A 1 -5.16 -6.98 -30.54
N SER A 2 -4.62 -8.14 -30.19
CA SER A 2 -4.58 -8.65 -28.81
C SER A 2 -3.42 -7.98 -28.06
N SER A 3 -3.69 -7.44 -26.87
CA SER A 3 -2.64 -6.87 -26.01
C SER A 3 -1.87 -7.99 -25.29
N SER A 4 -0.55 -7.92 -25.28
CA SER A 4 0.34 -8.90 -24.61
C SER A 4 0.59 -8.56 -23.14
N ASP A 5 -0.45 -8.11 -22.43
CA ASP A 5 -0.36 -7.76 -21.03
C ASP A 5 -0.54 -9.00 -20.14
N VAL A 6 0.36 -9.16 -19.17
CA VAL A 6 0.30 -10.24 -18.18
C VAL A 6 0.01 -9.65 -16.81
N ILE A 7 -1.11 -10.05 -16.20
CA ILE A 7 -1.49 -9.66 -14.84
C ILE A 7 -1.23 -10.82 -13.90
N TYR A 8 -0.45 -10.58 -12.84
CA TYR A 8 -0.16 -11.58 -11.82
C TYR A 8 -0.38 -10.99 -10.42
N VAL A 9 -1.34 -11.54 -9.68
CA VAL A 9 -1.73 -11.08 -8.32
C VAL A 9 -1.50 -12.22 -7.34
N LEU A 10 -0.39 -12.13 -6.60
CA LEU A 10 -0.04 -13.12 -5.59
C LEU A 10 -0.58 -12.74 -4.21
N PRO A 11 -1.29 -13.64 -3.51
CA PRO A 11 -1.55 -13.47 -2.09
C PRO A 11 -0.25 -13.70 -1.31
N ALA A 12 0.21 -12.69 -0.56
CA ALA A 12 1.41 -12.80 0.27
C ALA A 12 1.17 -12.27 1.68
N ARG A 13 1.65 -13.00 2.70
CA ARG A 13 1.70 -12.52 4.10
C ARG A 13 3.06 -11.91 4.37
N LEU A 14 3.16 -10.59 4.27
CA LEU A 14 4.39 -9.85 4.52
C LEU A 14 4.49 -9.47 6.01
N ARG A 15 5.66 -9.67 6.61
CA ARG A 15 5.98 -9.18 7.96
C ARG A 15 7.05 -8.11 7.84
N ALA A 16 6.80 -6.93 8.38
CA ALA A 16 7.72 -5.82 8.38
C ALA A 16 7.85 -5.22 9.80
N PRO A 17 9.02 -4.74 10.19
CA PRO A 17 9.18 -4.02 11.45
C PRO A 17 8.41 -2.69 11.42
N CYS A 18 7.94 -2.27 12.59
CA CYS A 18 7.23 -1.02 12.77
C CYS A 18 7.76 -0.27 13.99
N ASP A 19 7.92 1.04 13.83
CA ASP A 19 8.37 1.94 14.88
C ASP A 19 7.17 2.52 15.64
N ARG A 20 7.25 2.59 16.97
CA ARG A 20 6.26 3.32 17.77
C ARG A 20 6.57 4.80 17.77
N LEU A 21 5.62 5.61 17.33
CA LEU A 21 5.70 7.07 17.33
C LEU A 21 5.31 7.65 18.70
N ARG A 22 5.68 8.93 18.93
CA ARG A 22 5.42 9.64 20.20
C ARG A 22 3.94 9.71 20.57
N ASN A 23 3.06 9.80 19.58
CA ASN A 23 1.59 9.85 19.75
C ASN A 23 0.95 8.46 19.94
N LYS A 24 1.72 7.41 20.23
CA LYS A 24 1.29 6.00 20.34
C LYS A 24 0.83 5.38 19.02
N SER A 25 1.03 6.05 17.89
CA SER A 25 0.84 5.49 16.56
C SER A 25 1.97 4.55 16.19
N MET A 26 1.74 3.69 15.20
CA MET A 26 2.76 2.80 14.64
C MET A 26 3.09 3.23 13.21
N SER A 27 4.38 3.36 12.89
CA SER A 27 4.86 3.62 11.54
C SER A 27 5.56 2.38 11.00
N CYS A 28 5.01 1.81 9.93
CA CYS A 28 5.57 0.66 9.24
C CYS A 28 6.05 1.09 7.84
N ARG A 29 7.26 0.69 7.46
CA ARG A 29 7.90 1.13 6.21
C ARG A 29 8.44 -0.04 5.39
N PRO A 30 7.58 -0.92 4.86
CA PRO A 30 8.05 -2.01 4.01
C PRO A 30 8.61 -1.46 2.70
N VAL A 31 9.70 -2.07 2.25
CA VAL A 31 10.38 -1.76 0.99
C VAL A 31 10.30 -2.99 0.10
N LEU A 32 9.77 -2.83 -1.10
CA LEU A 32 9.73 -3.89 -2.12
C LEU A 32 10.64 -3.51 -3.27
N GLY A 33 11.42 -4.47 -3.76
CA GLY A 33 12.34 -4.26 -4.87
C GLY A 33 12.79 -5.59 -5.44
N SER A 34 13.38 -5.52 -6.62
CA SER A 34 14.04 -6.68 -7.22
C SER A 34 15.28 -7.04 -6.42
N TRP A 35 15.46 -8.33 -6.14
CA TRP A 35 16.66 -8.82 -5.47
C TRP A 35 17.85 -8.96 -6.43
N VAL A 36 17.59 -9.36 -7.67
CA VAL A 36 18.63 -9.75 -8.65
C VAL A 36 18.82 -8.70 -9.74
N TYR A 37 17.74 -8.10 -10.22
CA TYR A 37 17.77 -7.23 -11.40
C TYR A 37 17.92 -5.76 -11.02
N SER A 38 18.78 -5.05 -11.75
CA SER A 38 18.89 -3.59 -11.69
C SER A 38 17.73 -2.91 -12.42
N GLY A 39 17.61 -1.59 -12.23
CA GLY A 39 16.61 -0.75 -12.88
C GLY A 39 16.78 -0.61 -14.39
N LEU A 40 17.95 -0.95 -14.93
CA LEU A 40 18.18 -1.00 -16.38
C LEU A 40 17.52 -2.23 -17.03
N LEU A 41 17.40 -3.33 -16.27
CA LEU A 41 16.78 -4.58 -16.74
C LEU A 41 15.31 -4.68 -16.35
N LEU A 42 14.96 -4.17 -15.16
CA LEU A 42 13.61 -4.23 -14.62
C LEU A 42 13.19 -2.87 -14.06
N ASN A 43 12.34 -2.16 -14.80
CA ASN A 43 11.81 -0.88 -14.37
C ASN A 43 10.49 -1.04 -13.60
N THR A 44 10.57 -1.16 -12.28
CA THR A 44 9.37 -1.21 -11.43
C THR A 44 8.74 0.18 -11.29
N THR A 45 7.43 0.25 -11.49
CA THR A 45 6.63 1.48 -11.38
C THR A 45 5.46 1.28 -10.41
N LEU A 46 4.93 2.40 -9.90
CA LEU A 46 3.71 2.39 -9.10
C LEU A 46 2.50 2.29 -10.04
N SER A 47 1.62 1.32 -9.81
CA SER A 47 0.35 1.22 -10.54
C SER A 47 -0.62 2.34 -10.15
N SER A 48 -0.52 2.84 -8.91
CA SER A 48 -1.33 3.93 -8.36
C SER A 48 -0.57 4.68 -7.27
N SER A 49 -0.83 5.98 -7.13
CA SER A 49 -0.35 6.82 -6.04
C SER A 49 -1.45 7.81 -5.62
N PRO A 50 -2.01 7.73 -4.39
CA PRO A 50 -1.69 6.76 -3.34
C PRO A 50 -2.03 5.31 -3.76
N PHE A 51 -1.40 4.32 -3.12
CA PHE A 51 -1.65 2.92 -3.46
C PHE A 51 -3.08 2.52 -3.05
N ASN A 52 -3.72 1.70 -3.87
CA ASN A 52 -5.13 1.35 -3.72
C ASN A 52 -5.42 0.66 -2.37
N MET A 53 -6.43 1.17 -1.65
CA MET A 53 -6.94 0.62 -0.38
C MET A 53 -8.43 0.27 -0.43
N ALA A 54 -9.03 0.16 -1.63
CA ALA A 54 -10.47 -0.11 -1.78
C ALA A 54 -10.89 -1.43 -1.12
N ASP A 55 -10.05 -2.46 -1.23
CA ASP A 55 -10.30 -3.80 -0.69
C ASP A 55 -9.61 -4.02 0.67
N PHE A 56 -9.25 -2.93 1.37
CA PHE A 56 -8.62 -3.03 2.68
C PHE A 56 -9.63 -3.39 3.77
N GLU A 57 -9.40 -4.52 4.43
CA GLU A 57 -10.18 -4.92 5.61
C GLU A 57 -9.70 -4.15 6.86
N PRO A 58 -10.61 -3.49 7.61
CA PRO A 58 -10.25 -2.74 8.82
C PRO A 58 -9.50 -3.58 9.86
N LEU A 59 -8.44 -3.01 10.43
CA LEU A 59 -7.64 -3.66 11.45
C LEU A 59 -8.29 -3.51 12.84
N ALA A 60 -8.37 -4.61 13.59
CA ALA A 60 -8.93 -4.57 14.94
C ALA A 60 -8.11 -3.66 15.88
N GLY A 61 -8.72 -2.56 16.31
CA GLY A 61 -8.10 -1.60 17.25
C GLY A 61 -7.17 -0.56 16.61
N TRP A 62 -7.04 -0.55 15.29
CA TRP A 62 -6.17 0.37 14.55
C TRP A 62 -6.89 0.99 13.37
N ASP A 63 -6.71 2.29 13.16
CA ASP A 63 -7.17 3.02 11.99
C ASP A 63 -5.96 3.41 11.12
N VAL A 64 -6.10 3.35 9.79
CA VAL A 64 -5.06 3.77 8.86
C VAL A 64 -5.08 5.30 8.76
N ALA A 65 -4.10 5.96 9.39
CA ALA A 65 -3.97 7.41 9.36
C ALA A 65 -3.24 7.92 8.11
N ARG A 66 -2.29 7.12 7.59
CA ARG A 66 -1.56 7.44 6.36
C ARG A 66 -1.17 6.17 5.62
N ALA A 67 -1.32 6.22 4.30
CA ALA A 67 -0.90 5.17 3.39
C ALA A 67 -0.34 5.83 2.13
N THR A 68 0.97 5.77 1.96
CA THR A 68 1.66 6.35 0.79
C THR A 68 2.71 5.39 0.27
N ALA A 69 3.06 5.50 -1.01
CA ALA A 69 4.18 4.77 -1.60
C ALA A 69 5.03 5.72 -2.45
N ARG A 70 6.33 5.46 -2.52
CA ARG A 70 7.27 6.25 -3.31
C ARG A 70 8.27 5.34 -4.01
N ARG A 71 8.50 5.58 -5.29
CA ARG A 71 9.58 4.96 -6.05
C ARG A 71 10.92 5.61 -5.69
N VAL A 72 11.92 4.79 -5.42
CA VAL A 72 13.28 5.21 -5.04
C VAL A 72 14.29 4.48 -5.93
N GLU A 73 15.20 5.26 -6.51
CA GLU A 73 16.37 4.75 -7.23
C GLU A 73 17.58 4.88 -6.32
N THR A 74 18.28 3.77 -6.10
CA THR A 74 19.46 3.69 -5.23
C THR A 74 20.66 3.24 -6.05
N TYR A 75 21.76 3.97 -5.96
CA TYR A 75 23.05 3.57 -6.51
C TYR A 75 23.90 3.05 -5.36
N TYR A 76 24.39 1.82 -5.48
CA TYR A 76 25.24 1.20 -4.47
C TYR A 76 26.70 1.31 -4.87
N ASP A 77 27.60 1.40 -3.88
CA ASP A 77 29.04 1.57 -4.15
C ASP A 77 29.65 0.40 -4.96
N CYS A 78 29.03 -0.77 -4.93
CA CYS A 78 29.49 -1.94 -5.67
C CYS A 78 29.22 -1.89 -7.17
N CYS A 79 28.23 -1.09 -7.63
CA CYS A 79 27.73 -1.15 -9.01
C CYS A 79 27.30 0.23 -9.53
N PRO A 80 27.61 0.59 -10.79
CA PRO A 80 27.21 1.87 -11.38
C PRO A 80 25.71 1.94 -11.75
N GLU A 81 25.01 0.81 -11.83
CA GLU A 81 23.60 0.76 -12.21
C GLU A 81 22.65 1.11 -11.05
N PRO A 82 21.50 1.75 -11.33
CA PRO A 82 20.49 2.01 -10.30
C PRO A 82 19.73 0.73 -9.92
N TYR A 83 19.37 0.61 -8.65
CA TYR A 83 18.41 -0.38 -8.14
C TYR A 83 17.12 0.33 -7.75
N ILE A 84 15.99 -0.15 -8.29
CA ILE A 84 14.68 0.44 -8.06
C ILE A 84 13.97 -0.29 -6.92
N SER A 85 13.44 0.49 -5.99
CA SER A 85 12.56 0.00 -4.92
C SER A 85 11.32 0.88 -4.78
N ILE A 86 10.24 0.30 -4.27
CA ILE A 86 9.01 0.97 -3.88
C ILE A 86 8.94 0.98 -2.36
N ASN A 87 9.07 2.17 -1.79
CA ASN A 87 9.03 2.41 -0.35
C ASN A 87 7.61 2.76 0.06
N TYR A 88 6.98 1.87 0.82
CA TYR A 88 5.67 2.10 1.40
C TYR A 88 5.81 2.78 2.76
N SER A 89 4.82 3.58 3.13
CA SER A 89 4.71 4.22 4.43
C SER A 89 3.27 4.11 4.91
N LEU A 90 3.12 3.32 5.97
CA LEU A 90 1.87 3.05 6.67
C LEU A 90 1.97 3.67 8.06
N VAL A 91 1.03 4.54 8.40
CA VAL A 91 0.88 5.06 9.76
C VAL A 91 -0.46 4.59 10.29
N LEU A 92 -0.41 3.86 11.40
CA LEU A 92 -1.57 3.29 12.07
C LEU A 92 -1.78 4.01 13.40
N ASP A 93 -2.98 4.54 13.60
CA ASP A 93 -3.40 5.16 14.85
C ASP A 93 -4.24 4.18 15.66
N LYS A 94 -4.12 4.24 16.99
CA LYS A 94 -4.95 3.43 17.86
C LYS A 94 -6.40 3.93 17.79
N LYS A 95 -7.33 3.05 17.44
CA LYS A 95 -8.76 3.37 17.42
C LYS A 95 -9.22 3.76 18.83
N ARG A 96 -9.75 4.98 19.00
CA ARG A 96 -10.40 5.36 20.26
C ARG A 96 -11.75 4.64 20.34
N LYS A 97 -11.99 3.91 21.43
CA LYS A 97 -13.35 3.44 21.75
C LYS A 97 -14.22 4.68 21.99
N GLY A 98 -15.06 5.03 21.02
CA GLY A 98 -15.86 6.24 21.08
C GLY A 98 -16.50 6.73 19.78
N LYS A 99 -16.59 5.90 18.73
CA LYS A 99 -17.46 6.14 17.55
C LYS A 99 -17.57 4.86 16.69
N ASP A 100 -18.23 3.85 17.25
CA ASP A 100 -18.88 2.83 16.42
C ASP A 100 -20.20 3.47 15.96
N GLY A 101 -20.18 4.06 14.77
CA GLY A 101 -21.31 4.81 14.26
C GLY A 101 -21.13 5.21 12.81
N LYS A 102 -21.78 4.43 11.95
CA LYS A 102 -22.18 4.73 10.56
C LYS A 102 -21.17 4.34 9.46
N GLY A 103 -21.32 3.09 9.03
CA GLY A 103 -21.10 2.75 7.63
C GLY A 103 -21.92 3.71 6.76
N LYS A 104 -21.25 4.37 5.82
CA LYS A 104 -21.93 5.17 4.81
C LYS A 104 -22.69 4.22 3.89
N GLY A 105 -24.00 4.41 3.85
CA GLY A 105 -24.94 3.60 3.10
C GLY A 105 -24.70 3.66 1.59
N ARG A 106 -24.94 2.51 0.98
CA ARG A 106 -25.34 2.37 -0.41
C ARG A 106 -26.77 2.91 -0.53
N PRO A 107 -27.08 3.87 -1.43
CA PRO A 107 -28.47 4.15 -1.76
C PRO A 107 -29.02 2.94 -2.52
N ARG A 108 -30.03 2.28 -1.94
CA ARG A 108 -30.94 1.38 -2.63
C ARG A 108 -31.96 2.30 -3.31
N GLY A 109 -31.87 2.43 -4.63
CA GLY A 109 -32.89 3.12 -5.42
C GLY A 109 -34.19 2.32 -5.34
N GLU A 110 -35.26 3.06 -5.07
CA GLU A 110 -36.66 2.64 -5.00
C GLU A 110 -37.13 2.07 -6.35
N GLU A 111 -37.90 0.98 -6.30
CA GLU A 111 -38.81 0.55 -7.36
C GLU A 111 -40.08 1.41 -7.23
N ASP A 112 -40.47 2.10 -8.29
CA ASP A 112 -41.81 2.69 -8.45
C ASP A 112 -42.53 1.91 -9.57
N ASP A 113 -43.60 1.20 -9.18
CA ASP A 113 -44.67 0.67 -10.03
C ASP A 113 -45.64 1.82 -10.42
N ASP A 114 -45.84 2.05 -11.72
CA ASP A 114 -47.15 2.28 -12.38
C ASP A 114 -47.02 2.07 -13.90
#